data_AF-A0A1E1KGQ4-F1
#
_entry.id   AF-A0A1E1KGQ4-F1
#
_cell.length_a   1.000
_cell.length_b   1.000
_cell.length_c   1.000
_cell.angle_alpha   90.00
_cell.angle_beta   90.00
_cell.angle_gamma   90.00
#
_symmetry.space_group_name_H-M   'P 1'
#
loop_
_entity.id
_entity.type
_entity.pdbx_description
1 polymer ?
#
loop_
_entity_poly.entity_id
_entity_poly.type
_entity_poly.pdbx_seq_one_letter_code
_entity_poly.pdbx_strand_id
1 'polypeptide(L)' 'MSSSAAIDYANLATPVACIADFCLIPIGTPTASVSNEVAAVQRLMKASGLSYTMHSAGTTVEHCPTKTPHTSPSPSPSP' A
#
# COMPACT_ATOMS: atom_id res chain seq x y z
N MET A 1 32.77 -17.02 -19.39
CA MET A 1 32.39 -16.20 -18.22
C MET A 1 31.17 -15.39 -18.63
N SER A 2 29.96 -15.79 -18.22
CA SER A 2 28.73 -15.07 -18.60
C SER A 2 28.54 -13.88 -17.67
N SER A 3 28.57 -12.66 -18.22
CA SER A 3 28.38 -11.42 -17.47
C SER A 3 26.91 -11.29 -17.09
N SER A 4 26.60 -11.33 -15.79
CA SER A 4 25.26 -11.04 -15.28
C SER A 4 24.95 -9.57 -15.58
N ALA A 5 24.04 -9.30 -16.52
CA ALA A 5 23.57 -7.95 -16.78
C ALA A 5 22.95 -7.40 -15.48
N ALA A 6 23.46 -6.28 -14.98
CA ALA A 6 22.88 -5.61 -13.83
C ALA A 6 21.45 -5.19 -14.19
N ILE A 7 20.45 -5.75 -13.50
CA ILE A 7 19.06 -5.33 -13.66
C ILE A 7 18.91 -3.94 -13.05
N ASP A 8 18.44 -2.99 -13.85
CA ASP A 8 18.04 -1.67 -13.37
C ASP A 8 16.65 -1.74 -12.72
N TYR A 9 16.65 -1.92 -11.40
CA TYR A 9 15.41 -2.04 -10.62
C TYR A 9 14.58 -0.74 -10.58
N ALA A 10 15.16 0.42 -10.93
CA ALA A 10 14.45 1.70 -10.89
C ALA A 10 13.52 1.91 -12.09
N ASN A 11 13.76 1.22 -13.22
CA ASN A 11 12.99 1.36 -14.46
C ASN A 11 12.05 0.18 -14.75
N LEU A 12 11.79 -0.68 -13.75
CA LEU A 12 10.84 -1.78 -13.91
C LEU A 12 9.41 -1.22 -13.96
N ALA A 13 8.66 -1.60 -14.99
CA ALA A 13 7.24 -1.28 -15.07
C ALA A 13 6.52 -1.89 -13.86
N THR A 14 5.78 -1.07 -13.11
CA THR A 14 4.96 -1.57 -11.99
C THR A 14 3.86 -2.48 -12.53
N PRO A 15 3.71 -3.70 -11.99
CA PRO A 15 2.64 -4.62 -12.39
C PRO A 15 1.25 -3.98 -12.25
N VAL A 16 0.34 -4.29 -13.17
CA VAL A 16 -1.04 -3.77 -13.20
C VAL A 16 -1.90 -4.20 -12.00
N ALA A 17 -1.47 -5.25 -11.30
CA ALA A 17 -2.08 -5.72 -10.07
C ALA A 17 -0.96 -6.24 -9.17
N CYS A 18 -1.09 -5.96 -7.87
CA CYS A 18 -0.16 -6.42 -6.87
C CYS A 18 -0.93 -6.78 -5.60
N ILE A 19 -0.53 -7.89 -4.99
CA ILE A 19 -0.96 -8.30 -3.67
C ILE A 19 0.30 -8.28 -2.81
N ALA A 20 0.22 -7.59 -1.67
CA ALA A 20 1.30 -7.51 -0.72
C ALA A 20 0.78 -7.85 0.67
N ASP A 21 1.53 -8.67 1.40
CA ASP A 21 1.28 -8.93 2.80
C ASP A 21 2.39 -8.29 3.64
N PHE A 22 1.99 -7.61 4.71
CA PHE A 22 2.94 -6.98 5.61
C PHE A 22 2.55 -7.16 7.07
N CYS A 23 3.57 -7.22 7.93
CA CYS A 23 3.44 -7.25 9.37
C CYS A 23 4.07 -5.99 9.96
N LEU A 24 3.30 -5.19 10.71
CA LEU A 24 3.83 -4.03 11.42
C LEU A 24 4.22 -4.43 12.85
N ILE A 25 5.50 -4.28 13.17
CA ILE A 25 6.03 -4.50 14.52
C ILE A 25 6.62 -3.17 15.04
N PRO A 26 5.89 -2.42 15.88
CA PRO A 26 6.41 -1.23 16.53
C PRO A 26 7.57 -1.59 17.46
N ILE A 27 8.67 -0.85 17.38
CA ILE A 27 9.84 -1.01 18.25
C ILE A 27 9.96 0.22 19.15
N GLY A 28 10.24 0.00 20.44
CA GLY A 28 10.44 1.08 21.41
C GLY A 28 9.16 1.63 22.04
N THR A 29 8.04 0.90 21.95
CA THR A 29 6.81 1.28 22.66
C THR A 29 7.00 1.03 24.17
N PRO A 30 6.51 1.95 25.04
CA PRO A 30 6.59 1.78 26.49
C PRO A 30 5.66 0.66 27.01
N THR A 31 4.79 0.12 26.16
CA THR A 31 3.84 -0.94 26.49
C THR A 31 3.90 -2.05 25.45
N ALA A 32 3.53 -3.27 25.83
CA ALA A 32 3.44 -4.43 24.93
C ALA A 32 2.23 -4.36 23.97
N SER A 33 1.33 -3.38 24.14
CA SER A 33 0.15 -3.24 23.30
C SER A 33 0.49 -2.43 22.06
N VAL A 34 0.31 -3.05 20.89
CA VAL A 34 0.51 -2.45 19.55
C VAL A 34 -0.81 -2.04 18.89
N SER A 35 -1.91 -2.07 19.64
CA SER A 35 -3.27 -1.92 19.11
C SER A 35 -3.51 -0.53 18.52
N ASN A 36 -2.85 0.50 19.05
CA ASN A 36 -3.01 1.88 18.57
C ASN A 36 -2.40 2.08 17.19
N GLU A 37 -1.23 1.49 16.97
CA GLU A 37 -0.49 1.51 15.71
C GLU A 37 -1.23 0.71 14.64
N VAL A 38 -1.70 -0.48 15.00
CA VAL A 38 -2.56 -1.30 14.11
C VAL A 38 -3.83 -0.54 13.73
N ALA A 39 -4.49 0.12 14.68
CA ALA A 39 -5.67 0.94 14.41
C ALA A 39 -5.36 2.14 13.50
N ALA A 40 -4.17 2.74 13.62
CA ALA A 40 -3.75 3.83 12.74
C ALA A 40 -3.53 3.33 11.30
N VAL A 41 -2.86 2.19 11.12
CA VAL A 41 -2.71 1.55 9.80
C VAL A 41 -4.05 1.22 9.19
N GLN A 42 -4.99 0.67 9.97
CA GLN A 42 -6.32 0.35 9.48
C GLN A 42 -7.06 1.60 8.96
N ARG A 43 -6.94 2.74 9.66
CA ARG A 43 -7.51 4.02 9.18
C ARG A 43 -6.84 4.48 7.89
N LEU A 44 -5.52 4.34 7.78
CA LEU A 44 -4.76 4.67 6.59
C LEU A 44 -5.20 3.82 5.38
N MET A 45 -5.33 2.50 5.57
CA MET A 45 -5.80 1.60 4.51
C MET A 45 -7.24 1.90 4.09
N LYS A 46 -8.11 2.27 5.03
CA LYS A 46 -9.47 2.72 4.71
C LYS A 46 -9.47 4.02 3.90
N ALA A 47 -8.55 4.94 4.19
CA ALA A 47 -8.41 6.21 3.49
C ALA A 47 -7.74 6.07 2.11
N SER A 48 -6.89 5.06 1.90
CA SER A 48 -6.20 4.84 0.63
C SER A 48 -7.11 4.31 -0.47
N GLY A 49 -8.30 3.82 -0.12
CA GLY A 49 -9.26 3.24 -1.08
C GLY A 49 -8.85 1.87 -1.62
N LEU A 50 -7.78 1.28 -1.09
CA LEU A 50 -7.28 -0.05 -1.43
C LEU A 50 -8.15 -1.14 -0.78
N SER A 51 -8.21 -2.30 -1.42
CA SER A 51 -8.79 -3.50 -0.79
C SER A 51 -7.78 -4.05 0.20
N TYR A 52 -8.21 -4.35 1.43
CA TYR A 52 -7.32 -4.92 2.44
C TYR A 52 -8.06 -5.89 3.36
N THR A 53 -7.33 -6.90 3.83
CA THR A 53 -7.79 -7.91 4.79
C THR A 53 -6.78 -8.02 5.93
N MET A 54 -7.22 -7.82 7.16
CA MET A 54 -6.38 -8.03 8.35
C MET A 54 -6.54 -9.45 8.87
N HIS A 55 -5.44 -10.03 9.35
CA HIS A 55 -5.41 -11.33 10.02
C HIS A 55 -4.44 -11.28 11.21
N SER A 56 -4.36 -12.37 11.98
CA SER A 56 -3.55 -12.42 13.21
C SER A 56 -2.06 -12.16 13.01
N ALA A 57 -1.54 -12.39 11.80
CA ALA A 57 -0.12 -12.28 11.48
C ALA A 57 0.24 -11.05 10.62
N GLY A 58 -0.74 -10.26 10.18
CA GLY A 58 -0.46 -9.21 9.20
C GLY A 58 -1.69 -8.58 8.57
N THR A 59 -1.43 -7.80 7.53
CA THR A 59 -2.45 -7.17 6.69
C THR A 59 -2.08 -7.40 5.24
N THR A 60 -2.98 -8.08 4.54
CA THR A 60 -2.89 -8.25 3.09
C THR A 60 -3.57 -7.06 2.41
N VAL A 61 -2.89 -6.44 1.47
CA VAL A 61 -3.39 -5.33 0.65
C VAL A 61 -3.39 -5.76 -0.80
N GLU A 62 -4.49 -5.47 -1.48
CA GLU A 62 -4.70 -5.79 -2.89
C GLU A 62 -4.99 -4.51 -3.67
N HIS A 63 -4.27 -4.32 -4.76
CA HIS A 63 -4.58 -3.32 -5.76
C HIS A 63 -5.31 -3.98 -6.95
N CYS A 64 -6.58 -3.63 -7.13
CA CYS A 64 -7.33 -3.93 -8.35
C CYS A 64 -7.46 -2.65 -9.19
N PRO A 65 -7.14 -2.68 -10.49
CA PRO A 65 -7.21 -1.50 -11.37
C PRO A 65 -8.65 -1.04 -11.67
N THR A 66 -9.68 -1.62 -11.03
CA THR A 66 -11.11 -1.33 -11.31
C THR A 66 -11.70 -0.17 -10.52
N LYS A 67 -10.92 0.55 -9.72
CA LYS A 67 -11.33 1.87 -9.23
C LYS A 67 -10.64 2.93 -10.06
N THR A 68 -11.44 3.60 -10.90
CA THR A 68 -11.09 4.83 -11.61
C THR A 68 -10.22 5.73 -10.72
N PRO A 69 -9.11 6.29 -11.23
CA PRO A 69 -8.35 7.27 -10.48
C PRO A 69 -9.32 8.39 -10.13
N HIS A 70 -9.30 8.84 -8.87
CA HIS A 70 -9.87 10.12 -8.49
C HIS A 70 -9.17 11.19 -9.34
N THR A 71 -9.73 11.45 -10.51
CA THR A 71 -9.50 12.67 -11.26
C THR A 71 -10.09 13.75 -10.38
N SER A 72 -9.22 14.54 -9.75
CA SER A 72 -9.60 15.82 -9.17
C SER A 72 -10.47 16.54 -10.20
N PRO A 73 -11.64 17.09 -9.81
CA PRO A 73 -12.46 17.83 -10.76
C PRO A 73 -11.62 18.99 -11.29
N SER A 74 -11.32 18.96 -12.59
CA SER A 74 -10.78 20.08 -13.33
C SER A 74 -11.62 21.31 -12.99
N PRO A 75 -11.03 22.48 -12.67
CA PRO A 75 -11.81 23.68 -12.47
C PRO A 75 -12.55 23.97 -13.78
N SER A 76 -13.87 23.86 -13.73
CA SER A 76 -14.78 24.25 -14.81
C SER A 76 -14.49 25.70 -15.19
N PRO A 77 -14.29 26.02 -16.49
CA PRO A 77 -14.28 27.42 -16.91
C PRO A 77 -15.70 27.95 -16.71
N SER A 78 -15.86 28.80 -15.70
CA SER A 78 -17.06 29.63 -15.53
C SER A 78 -17.00 30.80 -16.53
N PRO A 79 -18.16 31.42 -16.84
CA PRO A 79 -18.62 31.73 -18.20
C PRO A 79 -17.85 32.82 -18.97
#